data_AF-A0AAD6U277-F1
#
_entry.id   AF-A0AAD6U277-F1
#
_cell.length_a   1.000
_cell.length_b   1.000
_cell.length_c   1.000
_cell.angle_alpha   90.00
_cell.angle_beta   90.00
_cell.angle_gamma   90.00
#
_symmetry.space_group_name_H-M   'P 1'
#
loop_
_entity.id
_entity.type
_entity.pdbx_description
1 polymer ?
#
loop_
_entity_poly.entity_id
_entity_poly.type
_entity_poly.pdbx_seq_one_letter_code
_entity_poly.pdbx_strand_id
1 'polypeptide(L)'
;MHLARLQCASWSDIVSQLHALGAPFEIVVKQSGFAPSSYDPSLRRCDNLGVRPEDYKPDKHDLRKYLNLLERFLRSPRGRLALQAGGIVARLARLVIEDSRLELITEDVDVETAEGNFSKGGATVFHHCLTGEEEDLILGVYSIKMSNGHQEKRVSWWPQAGAFFNSDMNVGWWSPDCESWFQTILKEFADNKAVVLNNARWAKRIRGYNAALRAAKNLDTVCADFLSTPV
;
A
#
# COMPACT_ATOMS: atom_id res chain seq x y z
N MET A 1 13.85 -13.74 -6.22
CA MET A 1 14.91 -12.72 -6.47
C MET A 1 16.07 -13.20 -7.35
N HIS A 2 16.51 -14.47 -7.30
CA HIS A 2 17.66 -14.91 -8.10
C HIS A 2 17.41 -14.88 -9.62
N LEU A 3 16.19 -15.20 -10.07
CA LEU A 3 15.79 -15.14 -11.48
C LEU A 3 15.68 -13.71 -12.04
N ALA A 4 15.22 -12.75 -11.24
CA ALA A 4 15.12 -11.34 -11.66
C ALA A 4 16.51 -10.72 -11.92
N ARG A 5 17.53 -11.08 -11.13
CA ARG A 5 18.92 -10.63 -11.33
C ARG A 5 19.57 -11.15 -12.61
N LEU A 6 19.08 -12.27 -13.17
CA LEU A 6 19.63 -12.86 -14.39
C LEU A 6 19.02 -12.25 -15.67
N GLN A 7 17.90 -11.53 -15.56
CA GLN A 7 17.17 -10.94 -16.69
C GLN A 7 17.19 -9.40 -16.71
N CYS A 8 17.61 -8.75 -15.63
CA CYS A 8 17.65 -7.28 -15.52
C CYS A 8 19.08 -6.77 -15.70
N ALA A 9 19.29 -5.79 -16.59
CA ALA A 9 20.61 -5.23 -16.87
C ALA A 9 21.12 -4.31 -15.74
N SER A 10 20.21 -3.78 -14.92
CA SER A 10 20.52 -2.87 -13.82
C SER A 10 19.54 -2.99 -12.64
N TRP A 11 19.88 -2.38 -11.51
CA TRP A 11 18.96 -2.22 -10.37
C TRP A 11 17.70 -1.42 -10.74
N SER A 12 17.84 -0.40 -11.58
CA SER A 12 16.72 0.39 -12.08
C SER A 12 15.71 -0.47 -12.85
N ASP A 13 16.21 -1.43 -13.64
CA ASP A 13 15.35 -2.36 -14.38
C ASP A 13 14.58 -3.30 -13.44
N ILE A 14 15.22 -3.77 -12.37
CA ILE A 14 14.56 -4.60 -11.34
C ILE A 14 13.41 -3.83 -10.71
N VAL A 15 13.66 -2.58 -10.29
CA VAL A 15 12.62 -1.77 -9.65
C VAL A 15 11.52 -1.39 -10.64
N SER A 16 11.86 -1.06 -11.87
CA SER A 16 10.86 -0.80 -12.92
C SER A 16 9.97 -2.02 -13.16
N GLN A 17 10.54 -3.24 -13.15
CA GLN A 17 9.76 -4.47 -13.26
C GLN A 17 8.88 -4.73 -12.03
N LEU A 18 9.40 -4.56 -10.82
CA LEU A 18 8.61 -4.71 -9.58
C LEU A 18 7.47 -3.68 -9.55
N HIS A 19 7.77 -2.44 -9.92
CA HIS A 19 6.78 -1.39 -10.11
C HIS A 19 5.73 -1.80 -11.13
N ALA A 20 6.09 -2.35 -12.29
CA ALA A 20 5.14 -2.79 -13.32
C ALA A 20 4.29 -4.01 -12.87
N LEU A 21 4.89 -4.95 -12.15
CA LEU A 21 4.20 -6.11 -11.58
C LEU A 21 3.28 -5.73 -10.42
N GLY A 22 3.50 -4.58 -9.77
CA GLY A 22 2.75 -4.17 -8.58
C GLY A 22 3.07 -5.07 -7.39
N ALA A 23 4.26 -5.66 -7.41
CA ALA A 23 4.78 -6.46 -6.32
C ALA A 23 5.29 -5.53 -5.21
N PRO A 24 5.05 -5.85 -3.93
CA PRO A 24 5.61 -5.10 -2.83
C PRO A 24 7.13 -5.30 -2.79
N PHE A 25 7.88 -4.24 -2.51
CA PHE A 25 9.31 -4.32 -2.26
C PHE A 25 9.78 -3.15 -1.39
N GLU A 26 10.92 -3.33 -0.76
CA GLU A 26 11.54 -2.31 0.09
C GLU A 26 12.88 -1.88 -0.50
N ILE A 27 13.14 -0.57 -0.46
CA ILE A 27 14.46 -0.02 -0.75
C ILE A 27 15.15 0.24 0.59
N VAL A 28 16.32 -0.38 0.73
CA VAL A 28 17.11 -0.32 1.96
C VAL A 28 18.38 0.45 1.70
N VAL A 29 18.60 1.51 2.47
CA VAL A 29 19.82 2.33 2.36
C VAL A 29 20.67 2.15 3.61
N LYS A 30 21.94 1.77 3.39
CA LYS A 30 22.94 1.65 4.45
C LYS A 30 23.77 2.93 4.49
N GLN A 31 23.71 3.66 5.60
CA GLN A 31 24.51 4.87 5.78
C GLN A 31 25.49 4.73 6.95
N SER A 32 26.70 5.25 6.75
CA SER A 32 27.77 5.26 7.76
C SER A 32 27.83 6.64 8.40
N GLY A 33 27.81 6.74 9.73
CA GLY A 33 28.06 8.01 10.44
C GLY A 33 26.89 9.00 10.51
N PHE A 34 25.64 8.56 10.31
CA PHE A 34 24.48 9.43 10.51
C PHE A 34 24.25 9.63 12.02
N ALA A 35 24.45 10.86 12.51
CA ALA A 35 23.86 11.26 13.79
C ALA A 35 22.34 11.32 13.59
N PRO A 36 21.51 10.80 14.50
CA PRO A 36 20.06 10.94 14.37
C PRO A 36 19.74 12.42 14.25
N SER A 37 19.36 12.88 13.06
CA SER A 37 18.76 14.19 12.85
C SER A 37 17.60 14.32 13.84
N SER A 38 17.39 15.53 14.37
CA SER A 38 16.17 15.84 15.12
C SER A 38 14.99 15.70 14.16
N TYR A 39 14.47 14.48 14.06
CA TYR A 39 13.28 14.13 13.30
C TYR A 39 12.19 15.16 13.57
N ASP A 40 11.74 15.86 12.53
CA ASP A 40 10.52 16.67 12.61
C ASP A 40 9.34 15.82 12.13
N PRO A 41 8.46 15.35 13.04
CA PRO A 41 7.27 14.59 12.67
C PRO A 41 6.33 15.37 11.74
N SER A 42 6.45 16.70 11.69
CA SER A 42 5.64 17.54 10.82
C SER A 42 5.84 17.29 9.34
N LEU A 43 7.01 16.77 8.94
CA LEU A 43 7.37 16.44 7.56
C LEU A 43 6.58 15.25 7.00
N ARG A 44 5.97 14.42 7.87
CA ARG A 44 5.14 13.26 7.47
C ARG A 44 3.63 13.56 7.42
N ARG A 45 3.21 14.81 7.59
CA ARG A 45 1.77 15.14 7.58
C ARG A 45 1.19 15.01 6.18
N CYS A 46 0.30 14.04 6.00
CA CYS A 46 -0.64 14.01 4.89
C CYS A 46 -2.00 14.57 5.33
N ASP A 47 -2.72 15.23 4.42
CA ASP A 47 -4.10 15.59 4.69
C ASP A 47 -4.96 14.34 4.81
N ASN A 48 -5.63 14.15 5.95
CA ASN A 48 -6.55 13.03 6.13
C ASN A 48 -8.01 13.42 5.86
N LEU A 49 -8.89 12.41 5.77
CA LEU A 49 -10.33 12.62 5.58
C LEU A 49 -11.08 12.98 6.87
N GLY A 50 -10.37 12.99 8.00
CA GLY A 50 -10.83 13.41 9.32
C GLY A 50 -11.80 12.44 9.99
N VAL A 51 -12.12 12.77 11.25
CA VAL A 51 -13.14 12.08 12.05
C VAL A 51 -14.51 12.70 11.80
N ARG A 52 -15.53 11.85 11.65
CA ARG A 52 -16.90 12.21 11.23
C ARG A 52 -17.93 11.81 12.29
N PRO A 53 -19.08 12.50 12.36
CA PRO A 53 -20.15 12.16 13.30
C PRO A 53 -20.79 10.80 12.98
N GLU A 54 -21.47 10.19 13.95
CA GLU A 54 -21.96 8.80 13.91
C GLU A 54 -22.89 8.46 12.74
N ASP A 55 -23.69 9.42 12.30
CA ASP A 55 -24.65 9.29 11.21
C ASP A 55 -24.08 9.66 9.84
N TYR A 56 -22.80 10.04 9.77
CA TYR A 56 -22.16 10.49 8.54
C TYR A 56 -22.09 9.38 7.49
N LYS A 57 -22.53 9.71 6.29
CA LYS A 57 -22.50 8.83 5.12
C LYS A 57 -21.78 9.56 4.00
N PRO A 58 -20.52 9.18 3.69
CA PRO A 58 -19.78 9.76 2.58
C PRO A 58 -20.59 9.70 1.29
N ASP A 59 -20.70 10.84 0.62
CA ASP A 59 -21.45 10.99 -0.61
C ASP A 59 -20.54 11.24 -1.83
N LYS A 60 -21.12 11.72 -2.93
CA LYS A 60 -20.38 12.04 -4.16
C LYS A 60 -19.45 13.25 -4.02
N HIS A 61 -19.81 14.21 -3.17
CA HIS A 61 -18.94 15.35 -2.86
C HIS A 61 -17.73 14.89 -2.06
N ASP A 62 -17.94 13.98 -1.11
CA ASP A 62 -16.86 13.37 -0.33
C ASP A 62 -15.94 12.51 -1.21
N LEU A 63 -16.51 11.75 -2.15
CA LEU A 63 -15.74 11.04 -3.15
C LEU A 63 -14.83 11.99 -3.96
N ARG A 64 -15.37 13.11 -4.46
CA ARG A 64 -14.59 14.11 -5.20
C ARG A 64 -13.50 14.73 -4.34
N LYS A 65 -13.80 15.07 -3.08
CA LYS A 65 -12.82 15.59 -2.14
C LYS A 65 -11.69 14.58 -1.91
N TYR A 66 -12.02 13.32 -1.68
CA TYR A 66 -11.05 12.25 -1.54
C TYR A 66 -10.16 12.11 -2.78
N LEU A 67 -10.73 12.06 -3.99
CA LEU A 67 -9.93 11.93 -5.22
C LEU A 67 -8.96 13.11 -5.41
N ASN A 68 -9.37 14.33 -5.08
CA ASN A 68 -8.48 15.50 -5.13
C ASN A 68 -7.32 15.40 -4.12
N LEU A 69 -7.59 14.91 -2.90
CA LEU A 69 -6.55 14.72 -1.89
C LEU A 69 -5.60 13.58 -2.26
N LEU A 70 -6.14 12.47 -2.78
CA LEU A 70 -5.39 11.34 -3.31
C LEU A 70 -4.44 11.79 -4.41
N GLU A 71 -4.94 12.52 -5.41
CA GLU A 71 -4.12 13.01 -6.52
C GLU A 71 -3.00 13.93 -6.01
N ARG A 72 -3.33 14.87 -5.12
CA ARG A 72 -2.33 15.77 -4.52
C ARG A 72 -1.24 15.00 -3.78
N PHE A 73 -1.61 14.00 -2.98
CA PHE A 73 -0.66 13.17 -2.24
C PHE A 73 0.20 12.32 -3.17
N LEU A 74 -0.40 11.62 -4.14
CA LEU A 74 0.33 10.75 -5.07
C LEU A 74 1.30 11.53 -5.98
N ARG A 75 1.03 12.81 -6.26
CA ARG A 75 1.96 13.67 -7.00
C ARG A 75 3.13 14.20 -6.16
N SER A 76 3.07 14.10 -4.83
CA SER A 76 4.15 14.48 -3.91
C SER A 76 5.31 13.48 -3.94
N PRO A 77 6.50 13.83 -3.42
CA PRO A 77 7.61 12.89 -3.29
C PRO A 77 7.25 11.62 -2.51
N ARG A 78 6.48 11.74 -1.41
CA ARG A 78 6.03 10.62 -0.58
C ARG A 78 5.03 9.71 -1.27
N GLY A 79 4.24 10.26 -2.20
CA GLY A 79 3.30 9.50 -3.04
C GLY A 79 3.94 8.33 -3.80
N ARG A 80 5.24 8.42 -4.12
CA ARG A 80 5.99 7.34 -4.78
C ARG A 80 6.11 6.08 -3.92
N LEU A 81 6.07 6.19 -2.59
CA LEU A 81 6.09 5.03 -1.69
C LEU A 81 4.86 4.13 -1.86
N ALA A 82 3.75 4.68 -2.38
CA ALA A 82 2.58 3.89 -2.71
C ALA A 82 2.86 2.85 -3.80
N LEU A 83 3.81 3.10 -4.72
CA LEU A 83 4.21 2.13 -5.73
C LEU A 83 4.99 0.95 -5.12
N GLN A 84 5.77 1.20 -4.06
CA GLN A 84 6.54 0.20 -3.32
C GLN A 84 5.66 -0.69 -2.44
N ALA A 85 4.53 -0.15 -1.95
CA ALA A 85 3.57 -0.89 -1.13
C ALA A 85 2.92 -2.08 -1.88
N GLY A 86 2.96 -2.08 -3.22
CA GLY A 86 2.36 -3.13 -4.05
C GLY A 86 0.83 -3.16 -3.98
N GLY A 87 0.24 -4.20 -4.59
CA GLY A 87 -1.18 -4.50 -4.49
C GLY A 87 -2.10 -3.34 -4.91
N ILE A 88 -3.20 -3.16 -4.17
CA ILE A 88 -4.21 -2.12 -4.45
C ILE A 88 -3.63 -0.71 -4.30
N VAL A 89 -2.73 -0.50 -3.34
CA VAL A 89 -2.09 0.80 -3.08
C VAL A 89 -1.24 1.22 -4.28
N ALA A 90 -0.39 0.33 -4.78
CA ALA A 90 0.40 0.59 -5.99
C ALA A 90 -0.48 0.76 -7.23
N ARG A 91 -1.57 -0.01 -7.34
CA ARG A 91 -2.49 0.13 -8.48
C ARG A 91 -3.17 1.50 -8.52
N LEU A 92 -3.60 2.00 -7.37
CA LEU A 92 -4.16 3.35 -7.22
C LEU A 92 -3.11 4.42 -7.54
N ALA A 93 -1.87 4.23 -7.07
CA ALA A 93 -0.77 5.12 -7.37
C ALA A 93 -0.56 5.29 -8.88
N ARG A 94 -0.60 4.19 -9.65
CA ARG A 94 -0.48 4.20 -11.11
C ARG A 94 -1.64 4.83 -11.87
N LEU A 95 -2.76 5.14 -11.23
CA LEU A 95 -3.79 5.98 -11.87
C LEU A 95 -3.35 7.44 -12.00
N VAL A 96 -2.35 7.87 -11.21
CA VAL A 96 -1.91 9.26 -11.11
C VAL A 96 -0.44 9.43 -11.47
N ILE A 97 0.42 8.48 -11.08
CA ILE A 97 1.86 8.53 -11.34
C ILE A 97 2.14 7.90 -12.70
N GLU A 98 2.60 8.72 -13.63
CA GLU A 98 3.05 8.30 -14.97
C GLU A 98 4.38 7.52 -14.89
N ASP A 99 4.60 6.60 -15.83
CA ASP A 99 5.81 5.76 -15.88
C ASP A 99 7.11 6.56 -15.94
N SER A 100 7.08 7.75 -16.58
CA SER A 100 8.22 8.69 -16.67
C SER A 100 8.68 9.22 -15.30
N ARG A 101 7.83 9.16 -14.27
CA ARG A 101 8.16 9.60 -12.90
C ARG A 101 8.69 8.48 -12.00
N LEU A 102 8.85 7.27 -12.55
CA LEU A 102 9.37 6.08 -11.86
C LEU A 102 10.90 6.04 -11.80
N GLU A 103 11.61 6.98 -12.45
CA GLU A 103 13.06 7.12 -12.30
C GLU A 103 13.40 7.27 -10.82
N LEU A 104 13.92 6.20 -10.23
CA LEU A 104 14.42 6.19 -8.88
C LEU A 104 15.58 7.15 -8.79
N ILE A 105 15.33 8.36 -8.30
CA ILE A 105 16.40 9.22 -7.85
C ILE A 105 16.88 8.62 -6.53
N THR A 106 17.98 7.86 -6.60
CA THR A 106 18.70 7.34 -5.43
C THR A 106 19.20 8.45 -4.50
N GLU A 107 19.13 9.70 -4.95
CA GLU A 107 19.50 10.92 -4.22
C GLU A 107 18.31 11.56 -3.46
N ASP A 108 17.06 11.14 -3.73
CA ASP A 108 15.82 11.59 -3.04
C ASP A 108 15.45 10.64 -1.89
N VAL A 109 16.41 9.90 -1.35
CA VAL A 109 16.24 9.14 -0.11
C VAL A 109 16.13 10.17 1.01
N ASP A 110 14.90 10.58 1.29
CA ASP A 110 14.60 11.47 2.40
C ASP A 110 14.84 10.74 3.73
N VAL A 111 16.10 10.74 4.17
CA VAL A 111 16.53 10.12 5.43
C VAL A 111 15.79 10.72 6.63
N GLU A 112 15.26 11.95 6.50
CA GLU A 112 14.46 12.59 7.55
C GLU A 112 13.10 11.92 7.72
N THR A 113 12.55 11.30 6.68
CA THR A 113 11.27 10.57 6.73
C THR A 113 11.38 9.06 6.62
N ALA A 114 12.60 8.51 6.47
CA ALA A 114 12.84 7.08 6.58
C ALA A 114 12.63 6.58 8.02
N GLU A 115 12.18 5.34 8.17
CA GLU A 115 12.14 4.65 9.46
C GLU A 115 13.47 3.93 9.67
N GLY A 116 14.15 4.23 10.77
CA GLY A 116 15.41 3.60 11.13
C GLY A 116 15.13 2.39 12.00
N ASN A 117 15.46 1.19 11.53
CA ASN A 117 15.44 -0.01 12.36
C ASN A 117 16.59 -0.92 11.99
N PHE A 118 17.27 -1.40 13.03
CA PHE A 118 18.40 -2.33 13.03
C PHE A 118 19.79 -1.67 13.01
N SER A 119 20.46 -1.71 14.17
CA SER A 119 21.89 -1.45 14.33
C SER A 119 22.63 -2.78 14.54
N LYS A 120 23.21 -3.33 13.46
CA LYS A 120 24.13 -4.47 13.58
C LYS A 120 25.50 -4.07 13.03
N GLY A 121 26.48 -3.95 13.92
CA GLY A 121 27.85 -3.57 13.57
C GLY A 121 28.06 -2.08 13.29
N GLY A 122 27.29 -1.18 13.92
CA GLY A 122 27.48 0.27 13.82
C GLY A 122 26.93 0.94 12.55
N ALA A 123 26.27 0.18 11.67
CA ALA A 123 25.53 0.72 10.54
C ALA A 123 24.03 0.82 10.87
N THR A 124 23.42 1.95 10.53
CA THR A 124 21.98 2.15 10.61
C THR A 124 21.36 1.85 9.25
N VAL A 125 20.30 1.06 9.27
CA VAL A 125 19.52 0.68 8.10
C VAL A 125 18.23 1.49 8.09
N PHE A 126 17.96 2.15 6.97
CA PHE A 126 16.76 2.96 6.77
C PHE A 126 15.81 2.25 5.80
N HIS A 127 14.53 2.21 6.16
CA HIS A 127 13.45 1.74 5.29
C HIS A 127 12.46 2.87 5.01
N HIS A 128 11.95 2.93 3.79
CA HIS A 128 10.87 3.85 3.42
C HIS A 128 9.56 3.08 3.30
N CYS A 129 8.56 3.52 4.05
CA CYS A 129 7.21 2.99 3.97
C CYS A 129 6.20 4.15 4.10
N LEU A 130 4.98 3.89 3.64
CA LEU A 130 3.84 4.75 3.95
C LEU A 130 3.54 4.65 5.45
N THR A 131 3.19 5.78 6.06
CA THR A 131 2.55 5.77 7.38
C THR A 131 1.13 5.26 7.27
N GLY A 132 0.55 4.83 8.41
CA GLY A 132 -0.85 4.39 8.43
C GLY A 132 -1.84 5.47 7.97
N GLU A 133 -1.56 6.75 8.26
CA GLU A 133 -2.41 7.88 7.81
C GLU A 133 -2.36 8.07 6.29
N GLU A 134 -1.20 7.84 5.68
CA GLU A 134 -1.02 7.96 4.24
C GLU A 134 -1.69 6.80 3.49
N GLU A 135 -1.56 5.59 4.02
CA GLU A 135 -2.28 4.43 3.50
C GLU A 135 -3.79 4.63 3.64
N ASP A 136 -4.26 5.16 4.78
CA ASP A 136 -5.66 5.51 4.99
C ASP A 136 -6.16 6.55 4.00
N LEU A 137 -5.36 7.59 3.74
CA LEU A 137 -5.67 8.56 2.71
C LEU A 137 -5.78 7.87 1.35
N ILE A 138 -4.82 7.03 0.96
CA ILE A 138 -4.82 6.37 -0.35
C ILE A 138 -6.07 5.50 -0.53
N LEU A 139 -6.45 4.74 0.50
CA LEU A 139 -7.60 3.84 0.49
C LEU A 139 -8.93 4.57 0.72
N GLY A 140 -8.90 5.88 0.98
CA GLY A 140 -10.07 6.72 1.18
C GLY A 140 -10.83 6.40 2.46
N VAL A 141 -10.11 6.19 3.57
CA VAL A 141 -10.66 5.80 4.87
C VAL A 141 -11.26 7.00 5.61
N TYR A 142 -12.50 6.83 6.08
CA TYR A 142 -13.18 7.72 7.01
C TYR A 142 -13.28 7.06 8.39
N SER A 143 -12.93 7.81 9.42
CA SER A 143 -13.22 7.47 10.82
C SER A 143 -14.57 8.05 11.22
N ILE A 144 -15.53 7.21 11.62
CA ILE A 144 -16.87 7.61 12.07
C ILE A 144 -16.97 7.34 13.58
N LYS A 145 -17.29 8.36 14.38
CA LYS A 145 -17.47 8.23 15.83
C LYS A 145 -18.62 7.27 16.13
N MET A 146 -18.46 6.39 17.10
CA MET A 146 -19.55 5.55 17.61
C MET A 146 -20.18 6.21 18.85
N SER A 147 -21.45 5.93 19.12
CA SER A 147 -22.21 6.42 20.28
C SER A 147 -21.54 6.17 21.63
N ASN A 148 -20.67 5.15 21.72
CA ASN A 148 -19.94 4.82 22.94
C ASN A 148 -18.64 5.64 23.15
N GLY A 149 -18.30 6.56 22.25
CA GLY A 149 -17.20 7.54 22.38
C GLY A 149 -15.77 6.99 22.35
N HIS A 150 -15.58 5.70 22.61
CA HIS A 150 -14.28 5.03 22.70
C HIS A 150 -13.90 4.26 21.44
N GLN A 151 -14.84 4.03 20.52
CA GLN A 151 -14.59 3.29 19.28
C GLN A 151 -14.93 4.14 18.06
N GLU A 152 -14.12 4.00 17.02
CA GLU A 152 -14.37 4.57 15.71
C GLU A 152 -14.65 3.46 14.71
N LYS A 153 -15.70 3.64 13.93
CA LYS A 153 -16.00 2.78 12.78
C LYS A 153 -15.24 3.30 11.57
N ARG A 154 -14.41 2.44 10.99
CA ARG A 154 -13.65 2.75 9.78
C ARG A 154 -14.38 2.25 8.53
N VAL A 155 -14.63 3.14 7.59
CA VAL A 155 -15.21 2.83 6.26
C VAL A 155 -14.34 3.44 5.17
N SER A 156 -14.35 2.88 3.97
CA SER A 156 -13.36 3.23 2.94
C SER A 156 -13.90 3.01 1.53
N TRP A 157 -13.41 3.82 0.58
CA TRP A 157 -13.73 3.70 -0.85
C TRP A 157 -13.05 2.52 -1.52
N TRP A 158 -11.91 2.07 -0.99
CA TRP A 158 -11.16 0.89 -1.41
C TRP A 158 -10.99 -0.07 -0.25
N PRO A 159 -10.67 -1.35 -0.49
CA PRO A 159 -10.33 -2.24 0.60
C PRO A 159 -9.15 -1.76 1.40
N GLN A 160 -9.33 -1.75 2.72
CA GLN A 160 -8.24 -1.62 3.67
C GLN A 160 -7.25 -2.77 3.51
N ALA A 161 -5.98 -2.51 3.83
CA ALA A 161 -4.87 -3.46 3.80
C ALA A 161 -5.30 -4.87 4.25
N GLY A 162 -5.89 -4.97 5.44
CA GLY A 162 -6.30 -6.25 6.01
C GLY A 162 -7.33 -7.03 5.19
N ALA A 163 -8.26 -6.37 4.47
CA ALA A 163 -9.22 -7.08 3.62
C ALA A 163 -8.57 -7.60 2.33
N PHE A 164 -7.65 -6.84 1.74
CA PHE A 164 -6.97 -7.23 0.50
C PHE A 164 -5.86 -8.27 0.76
N PHE A 165 -4.97 -8.03 1.73
CA PHE A 165 -3.86 -8.93 2.07
C PHE A 165 -4.32 -10.31 2.51
N ASN A 166 -5.48 -10.41 3.17
CA ASN A 166 -6.04 -11.70 3.61
C ASN A 166 -6.94 -12.37 2.56
N SER A 167 -7.09 -11.78 1.37
CA SER A 167 -7.88 -12.34 0.27
C SER A 167 -7.03 -13.22 -0.67
N ASP A 168 -7.70 -13.96 -1.54
CA ASP A 168 -7.09 -14.77 -2.60
C ASP A 168 -6.51 -13.94 -3.73
N MET A 169 -6.78 -12.64 -3.76
CA MET A 169 -6.17 -11.72 -4.70
C MET A 169 -4.72 -11.39 -4.31
N ASN A 170 -4.33 -11.63 -3.06
CA ASN A 170 -2.96 -11.41 -2.63
C ASN A 170 -2.05 -12.59 -2.98
N VAL A 171 -1.59 -12.63 -4.23
CA VAL A 171 -0.60 -13.61 -4.74
C VAL A 171 0.83 -13.07 -4.77
N GLY A 172 1.09 -11.94 -4.08
CA GLY A 172 2.40 -11.27 -4.05
C GLY A 172 2.69 -10.33 -5.23
N TRP A 173 1.76 -10.19 -6.17
CA TRP A 173 1.84 -9.23 -7.29
C TRP A 173 0.42 -8.91 -7.80
N TRP A 174 0.30 -7.91 -8.68
CA TRP A 174 -0.99 -7.47 -9.23
C TRP A 174 -1.40 -8.35 -10.42
N SER A 175 -2.18 -9.41 -10.13
CA SER A 175 -2.59 -10.40 -11.14
C SER A 175 -3.71 -9.89 -12.08
N PRO A 176 -3.94 -10.56 -13.22
CA PRO A 176 -5.09 -10.27 -14.08
C PRO A 176 -6.45 -10.36 -13.37
N ASP A 177 -6.57 -11.24 -12.36
CA ASP A 177 -7.77 -11.34 -11.54
C ASP A 177 -7.94 -10.11 -10.63
N CYS A 178 -6.85 -9.60 -10.06
CA CYS A 178 -6.84 -8.32 -9.33
C CYS A 178 -7.31 -7.18 -10.23
N GLU A 179 -6.78 -7.08 -11.45
CA GLU A 179 -7.18 -6.04 -12.40
C GLU A 179 -8.65 -6.18 -12.81
N SER A 180 -9.10 -7.39 -13.11
CA SER A 180 -10.50 -7.64 -13.48
C SER A 180 -11.45 -7.22 -12.37
N TRP A 181 -11.15 -7.58 -11.12
CA TRP A 181 -11.91 -7.14 -9.95
C TRP A 181 -11.86 -5.61 -9.78
N PHE A 182 -10.69 -4.99 -9.89
CA PHE A 182 -10.51 -3.55 -9.75
C PHE A 182 -11.31 -2.75 -10.79
N GLN A 183 -11.34 -3.21 -12.04
CA GLN A 183 -12.14 -2.61 -13.10
C GLN A 183 -13.65 -2.67 -12.80
N THR A 184 -14.14 -3.70 -12.08
CA THR A 184 -15.54 -3.72 -11.61
C THR A 184 -15.83 -2.58 -10.64
N ILE A 185 -14.88 -2.27 -9.77
CA ILE A 185 -15.00 -1.16 -8.82
C ILE A 185 -14.98 0.18 -9.59
N LEU A 186 -14.04 0.38 -10.53
CA LEU A 186 -13.99 1.59 -11.35
C LEU A 186 -15.29 1.83 -12.13
N LYS A 187 -15.91 0.77 -12.66
CA LYS A 187 -17.21 0.86 -13.30
C LYS A 187 -18.30 1.36 -12.35
N GLU A 188 -18.30 0.94 -11.09
CA GLU A 188 -19.24 1.46 -10.09
C GLU A 188 -19.00 2.93 -9.76
N PHE A 189 -17.74 3.40 -9.76
CA PHE A 189 -17.45 4.81 -9.60
C PHE A 189 -18.03 5.62 -10.78
N ALA A 190 -17.82 5.16 -12.02
CA ALA A 190 -18.39 5.78 -13.22
C ALA A 190 -19.93 5.78 -13.22
N ASP A 191 -20.54 4.66 -12.82
CA ASP A 191 -21.99 4.49 -12.71
C ASP A 191 -22.61 5.23 -11.51
N ASN A 192 -21.82 5.92 -10.68
CA ASN A 192 -22.26 6.54 -9.42
C ASN A 192 -22.89 5.56 -8.41
N LYS A 193 -22.46 4.29 -8.44
CA LYS A 193 -22.90 3.21 -7.55
C LYS A 193 -21.88 2.88 -6.45
N ALA A 194 -20.71 3.51 -6.48
CA ALA A 194 -19.68 3.32 -5.48
C ALA A 194 -20.21 3.60 -4.06
N VAL A 195 -19.89 2.71 -3.12
CA VAL A 195 -20.27 2.81 -1.72
C VAL A 195 -19.05 2.63 -0.84
N VAL A 196 -18.97 3.41 0.24
CA VAL A 196 -17.97 3.15 1.28
C VAL A 196 -18.31 1.89 2.06
N LEU A 197 -17.32 1.04 2.28
CA LEU A 197 -17.47 -0.23 2.98
C LEU A 197 -16.50 -0.30 4.15
N ASN A 198 -16.91 -1.01 5.20
CA ASN A 198 -16.00 -1.39 6.27
C ASN A 198 -15.20 -2.65 5.89
N ASN A 199 -14.17 -2.96 6.69
CA ASN A 199 -13.26 -4.08 6.42
C ASN A 199 -14.00 -5.43 6.24
N ALA A 200 -15.03 -5.70 7.05
CA ALA A 200 -15.82 -6.94 6.95
C ALA A 200 -16.60 -7.06 5.63
N ARG A 201 -17.19 -5.95 5.15
CA ARG A 201 -17.89 -5.92 3.86
C ARG A 201 -16.91 -6.04 2.69
N TRP A 202 -15.75 -5.38 2.78
CA TRP A 202 -14.67 -5.56 1.80
C TRP A 202 -14.20 -7.01 1.73
N ALA A 203 -13.92 -7.65 2.87
CA ALA A 203 -13.51 -9.05 2.94
C ALA A 203 -14.55 -10.04 2.39
N LYS A 204 -15.84 -9.68 2.39
CA LYS A 204 -16.89 -10.46 1.72
C LYS A 204 -16.93 -10.20 0.21
N ARG A 205 -16.68 -8.96 -0.19
CA ARG A 205 -16.77 -8.47 -1.57
C ARG A 205 -15.60 -8.89 -2.45
N ILE A 206 -14.41 -9.01 -1.86
CA ILE A 206 -13.16 -9.39 -2.55
C ILE A 206 -12.99 -10.90 -2.61
N ARG A 207 -13.70 -11.62 -1.74
CA ARG A 207 -13.58 -13.07 -1.61
C ARG A 207 -13.89 -13.75 -2.95
N GLY A 208 -12.88 -14.37 -3.56
CA GLY A 208 -13.02 -15.24 -4.73
C GLY A 208 -13.10 -16.72 -4.37
N TYR A 209 -12.44 -17.56 -5.18
CA TYR A 209 -12.38 -19.02 -5.04
C TYR A 209 -11.47 -19.44 -3.86
N ASN A 210 -12.10 -19.66 -2.70
CA ASN A 210 -11.47 -20.15 -1.46
C ASN A 210 -10.53 -21.38 -1.59
N ALA A 211 -10.59 -22.13 -2.68
CA ALA A 211 -9.75 -23.31 -2.91
C ALA A 211 -8.27 -22.94 -3.17
N ALA A 212 -8.00 -21.91 -3.98
CA ALA A 212 -6.64 -21.49 -4.31
C ALA A 212 -5.91 -20.91 -3.10
N LEU A 213 -6.60 -20.12 -2.28
CA LEU A 213 -6.08 -19.52 -1.04
C LEU A 213 -5.64 -20.58 -0.02
N ARG A 214 -6.41 -21.68 0.10
CA ARG A 214 -6.04 -22.81 0.95
C ARG A 214 -4.82 -23.55 0.41
N ALA A 215 -4.75 -23.75 -0.91
CA ALA A 215 -3.60 -24.38 -1.53
C ALA A 215 -2.31 -23.56 -1.34
N ALA A 216 -2.37 -22.24 -1.51
CA ALA A 216 -1.22 -21.35 -1.30
C ALA A 216 -0.74 -21.34 0.16
N LYS A 217 -1.65 -21.22 1.13
CA LYS A 217 -1.28 -21.29 2.57
C LYS A 217 -0.68 -22.64 2.95
N ASN A 218 -1.20 -23.72 2.36
CA ASN A 218 -0.64 -25.06 2.58
C ASN A 218 0.75 -25.16 1.95
N LEU A 219 0.96 -24.59 0.76
CA LEU A 219 2.27 -24.56 0.11
C LEU A 219 3.29 -23.77 0.93
N ASP A 220 2.94 -22.59 1.44
CA ASP A 220 3.84 -21.79 2.28
C ASP A 220 4.24 -22.53 3.55
N THR A 221 3.29 -23.22 4.18
CA THR A 221 3.56 -24.09 5.34
C THR A 221 4.55 -25.20 4.98
N VAL A 222 4.29 -25.92 3.88
CA VAL A 222 5.15 -27.02 3.41
C VAL A 222 6.54 -26.53 3.00
N CYS A 223 6.63 -25.36 2.37
CA CYS A 223 7.90 -24.73 2.00
C CYS A 223 8.68 -24.29 3.24
N ALA A 224 8.02 -23.71 4.24
CA ALA A 224 8.65 -23.35 5.52
C ALA A 224 9.18 -24.59 6.24
N ASP A 225 8.40 -25.68 6.28
CA ASP A 225 8.80 -26.95 6.87
C ASP A 225 10.03 -27.53 6.14
N PHE A 226 10.02 -27.56 4.80
CA PHE A 226 11.15 -28.00 4.00
C PHE A 226 12.43 -27.20 4.29
N LEU A 227 12.33 -25.87 4.38
CA LEU A 227 13.48 -24.99 4.68
C LEU A 227 13.96 -25.09 6.14
N SER A 228 13.10 -25.54 7.05
CA SER A 228 13.44 -25.71 8.47
C SER A 228 14.05 -27.09 8.80
N THR A 229 14.02 -28.02 7.85
CA THR A 229 14.57 -29.36 8.04
C THR A 229 16.10 -29.30 7.91
N PRO A 230 16.88 -29.60 8.97
CA PRO A 230 18.34 -29.62 8.86
C PRO A 230 18.77 -30.79 7.97
N VAL A 231 19.74 -30.53 7.09
CA VAL A 231 20.39 -31.53 6.23
C VAL A 231 21.28 -32.45 7.05
#